data_AF-A0A0L8N3A2-F1
#
_entry.id   AF-A0A0L8N3A2-F1
#
_cell.length_a   1.000
_cell.length_b   1.000
_cell.length_c   1.000
_cell.angle_alpha   90.00
_cell.angle_beta   90.00
_cell.angle_gamma   90.00
#
_symmetry.space_group_name_H-M   'P 1'
#
loop_
_entity.id
_entity.type
_entity.pdbx_description
1 polymer ?
#
loop_
_entity_poly.entity_id
_entity_poly.type
_entity_poly.pdbx_seq_one_letter_code
_entity_poly.pdbx_strand_id
1 'polypeptide(L)'
;MRFLFVHGTGVRRERHDRLFAQVRERLTARFPGAAVDSCYWGDRFGATLGAGGRSVPGLRPGPQDAPDPADAETAAWALLFADPLCELRVLAEAGWQGADGGGGGGYGGGGEDPFAMPGVRSAGARVLQLLEGLPPEPPRTGDELGALLHGTGLAPGFAAALDSTARSAEAARAAERATGEPQARELATALARAVTAAALAAAGEEADCTGAERDRLVELLTARLGGDGRVPGARVAAVLGRLALRATTQPLLNARRGSLTVGATPVLGDILRYQSRGRELREFLHESIIAEPGPTVLIGHSLGGIALVDLLTLAAARGEAVPGAELLVTVGSQAPFLYELGALTALEPGAKLPYGFPRWLNVYDRHDVLAYLAGPVFPGDPRVSDHEVRSRQPFPACHSAYWKQDSLYERIEQAVAEAEIG
;
A
#
# COMPACT_ATOMS: atom_id res chain seq x y z
N MET A 1 -5.75 -4.48 -45.06
CA MET A 1 -5.96 -4.11 -43.64
C MET A 1 -4.80 -3.34 -42.99
N ARG A 2 -5.07 -2.69 -41.85
CA ARG A 2 -4.12 -1.97 -41.00
C ARG A 2 -4.26 -2.39 -39.53
N PHE A 3 -3.19 -2.34 -38.75
CA PHE A 3 -3.19 -2.46 -37.30
C PHE A 3 -2.79 -1.12 -36.68
N LEU A 4 -3.57 -0.62 -35.73
CA LEU A 4 -3.21 0.55 -34.95
C LEU A 4 -3.04 0.18 -33.48
N PHE A 5 -1.79 0.24 -33.01
CA PHE A 5 -1.43 -0.06 -31.63
C PHE A 5 -1.52 1.19 -30.74
N VAL A 6 -2.23 1.08 -29.63
CA VAL A 6 -2.38 2.13 -28.60
C VAL A 6 -1.94 1.57 -27.25
N HIS A 7 -0.79 2.05 -26.76
CA HIS A 7 -0.25 1.62 -25.47
C HIS A 7 -1.00 2.26 -24.29
N GLY A 8 -0.92 1.68 -23.09
CA GLY A 8 -1.72 2.08 -21.93
C GLY A 8 -1.07 2.95 -20.87
N THR A 9 0.14 3.41 -21.10
CA THR A 9 0.78 4.38 -20.19
C THR A 9 1.60 5.35 -21.03
N GLY A 10 1.74 6.58 -20.54
CA GLY A 10 2.65 7.62 -21.02
C GLY A 10 4.10 7.25 -20.73
N VAL A 11 4.49 6.03 -21.12
CA VAL A 11 5.87 5.59 -21.09
C VAL A 11 6.72 6.57 -21.89
N ARG A 12 7.94 6.81 -21.40
CA ARG A 12 8.95 7.54 -22.17
C ARG A 12 9.05 6.91 -23.55
N ARG A 13 9.09 7.75 -24.59
CA ARG A 13 9.10 7.37 -26.00
C ARG A 13 9.98 6.16 -26.33
N GLU A 14 11.19 6.10 -25.78
CA GLU A 14 12.11 4.96 -25.98
C GLU A 14 11.55 3.58 -25.56
N ARG A 15 10.75 3.50 -24.50
CA ARG A 15 10.15 2.23 -24.07
C ARG A 15 8.97 1.86 -24.96
N HIS A 16 8.17 2.85 -25.36
CA HIS A 16 7.11 2.65 -26.36
C HIS A 16 7.69 2.11 -27.66
N ASP A 17 8.72 2.76 -28.21
CA ASP A 17 9.26 2.42 -29.53
C ASP A 17 9.86 1.02 -29.57
N ARG A 18 10.53 0.60 -28.48
CA ARG A 18 11.03 -0.78 -28.34
C ARG A 18 9.91 -1.81 -28.32
N LEU A 19 8.86 -1.55 -27.57
CA LEU A 19 7.71 -2.44 -27.51
C LEU A 19 6.98 -2.48 -28.86
N PHE A 20 6.73 -1.32 -29.45
CA PHE A 20 6.07 -1.23 -30.74
C PHE A 20 6.86 -1.93 -31.85
N ALA A 21 8.19 -1.81 -31.86
CA ALA A 21 9.04 -2.54 -32.81
C ALA A 21 8.81 -4.07 -32.72
N GLN A 22 8.71 -4.60 -31.50
CA GLN A 22 8.40 -6.02 -31.27
C GLN A 22 6.99 -6.40 -31.73
N VAL A 23 5.99 -5.57 -31.42
CA VAL A 23 4.59 -5.79 -31.85
C VAL A 23 4.50 -5.80 -33.37
N ARG A 24 5.13 -4.81 -34.02
CA ARG A 24 5.20 -4.68 -35.47
C ARG A 24 5.86 -5.89 -36.11
N GLU A 25 7.03 -6.30 -35.62
CA GLU A 25 7.73 -7.48 -36.14
C GLU A 25 6.83 -8.73 -36.14
N ARG A 26 6.16 -9.00 -35.01
CA ARG A 26 5.30 -10.19 -34.85
C ARG A 26 4.01 -10.13 -35.68
N LEU A 27 3.43 -8.95 -35.86
CA LEU A 27 2.26 -8.75 -36.71
C LEU A 27 2.64 -8.85 -38.19
N THR A 28 3.70 -8.17 -38.65
CA THR A 28 4.13 -8.23 -40.04
C THR A 28 4.59 -9.64 -40.45
N ALA A 29 5.15 -10.42 -39.53
CA ALA A 29 5.49 -11.82 -39.79
C ALA A 29 4.27 -12.70 -40.11
N ARG A 30 3.11 -12.40 -39.53
CA ARG A 30 1.84 -13.10 -39.79
C ARG A 30 1.02 -12.45 -40.90
N PHE A 31 1.19 -11.14 -41.09
CA PHE A 31 0.46 -10.34 -42.06
C PHE A 31 1.41 -9.52 -42.95
N PRO A 32 2.08 -10.15 -43.95
CA PRO A 32 3.15 -9.51 -44.73
C PRO A 32 2.74 -8.26 -45.53
N GLY A 33 1.45 -8.05 -45.76
CA GLY A 33 0.90 -6.89 -46.48
C GLY A 33 0.17 -5.87 -45.61
N ALA A 34 0.11 -6.07 -44.28
CA ALA A 34 -0.60 -5.16 -43.39
C ALA A 34 0.27 -3.96 -43.00
N ALA A 35 -0.33 -2.77 -43.01
CA ALA A 35 0.25 -1.60 -42.34
C ALA A 35 0.14 -1.80 -40.82
N VAL A 36 1.21 -1.51 -40.07
CA VAL A 36 1.21 -1.62 -38.60
C VAL A 36 1.80 -0.35 -38.02
N ASP A 37 0.93 0.45 -37.41
CA ASP A 37 1.24 1.76 -36.85
C ASP A 37 1.02 1.78 -35.34
N SER A 38 1.54 2.82 -34.69
CA SER A 38 1.23 3.10 -33.28
C SER A 38 0.78 4.54 -33.09
N CYS A 39 -0.19 4.73 -32.20
CA CYS A 39 -0.61 6.05 -31.74
C CYS A 39 0.07 6.36 -30.41
N TYR A 40 1.23 7.03 -30.48
CA TYR A 40 1.94 7.46 -29.28
C TYR A 40 1.34 8.76 -28.72
N TRP A 41 0.71 8.66 -27.55
CA TRP A 41 0.02 9.77 -26.91
C TRP A 41 0.71 10.30 -25.64
N GLY A 42 1.70 9.58 -25.11
CA GLY A 42 2.28 9.76 -23.78
C GLY A 42 2.82 11.17 -23.50
N ASP A 43 3.59 11.75 -24.43
CA ASP A 43 4.18 13.09 -24.25
C ASP A 43 3.12 14.19 -24.17
N ARG A 44 2.00 14.05 -24.91
CA ARG A 44 0.98 15.09 -25.04
C ARG A 44 -0.10 14.99 -23.96
N PHE A 45 -0.53 13.77 -23.65
CA PHE A 45 -1.70 13.53 -22.78
C PHE A 45 -1.35 12.82 -21.47
N GLY A 46 -0.13 12.31 -21.31
CA GLY A 46 0.33 11.67 -20.08
C GLY A 46 0.41 12.62 -18.89
N ALA A 47 0.21 12.10 -17.69
CA ALA A 47 0.28 12.85 -16.45
C ALA A 47 1.71 13.26 -16.13
N THR A 48 1.88 14.51 -15.72
CA THR A 48 3.16 15.05 -15.23
C THR A 48 2.93 15.85 -13.96
N LEU A 49 3.98 16.00 -13.14
CA LEU A 49 3.92 16.89 -11.97
C LEU A 49 3.99 18.35 -12.45
N GLY A 50 2.83 18.94 -12.78
CA GLY A 50 2.75 20.32 -13.31
C GLY A 50 3.34 21.40 -12.38
N ALA A 51 3.33 21.16 -11.06
CA ALA A 51 3.97 22.03 -10.07
C ALA A 51 5.40 21.57 -9.68
N GLY A 52 6.00 20.65 -10.43
CA GLY A 52 7.33 20.10 -10.14
C GLY A 52 7.43 19.45 -8.76
N GLY A 53 6.35 18.81 -8.31
CA GLY A 53 6.28 18.07 -7.05
C GLY A 53 6.18 18.91 -5.78
N ARG A 54 5.87 20.22 -5.88
CA ARG A 54 5.68 21.11 -4.71
C ARG A 54 4.61 20.65 -3.71
N SER A 55 3.65 19.83 -4.14
CA SER A 55 2.64 19.24 -3.27
C SER A 55 3.12 18.03 -2.47
N VAL A 56 4.32 17.49 -2.75
CA VAL A 56 4.87 16.31 -2.10
C VAL A 56 5.82 16.76 -0.98
N PRO A 57 5.47 16.60 0.32
CA PRO A 57 6.36 17.04 1.38
C PRO A 57 7.66 16.21 1.36
N GLY A 58 8.80 16.84 1.66
CA GLY A 58 10.12 16.19 1.65
C GLY A 58 10.73 15.89 0.28
N LEU A 59 10.01 16.13 -0.84
CA LEU A 59 10.58 15.96 -2.19
C LEU A 59 11.58 17.08 -2.55
N ARG A 60 11.44 18.25 -1.92
CA ARG A 60 12.45 19.32 -1.94
C ARG A 60 12.91 19.53 -0.51
N PRO A 61 14.17 19.25 -0.18
CA PRO A 61 14.67 19.50 1.16
C PRO A 61 14.61 20.99 1.47
N GLY A 62 13.97 21.33 2.58
CA GLY A 62 13.95 22.68 3.12
C GLY A 62 15.08 22.87 4.12
N PRO A 63 15.46 24.11 4.49
CA PRO A 63 16.49 24.36 5.50
C PRO A 63 16.15 23.86 6.93
N GLN A 64 15.00 23.21 7.12
CA GLN A 64 14.49 22.70 8.41
C GLN A 64 14.49 21.15 8.50
N ASP A 65 15.21 20.43 7.64
CA ASP A 65 15.29 18.95 7.67
C ASP A 65 16.28 18.40 8.74
N ALA A 66 16.49 19.14 9.83
CA ALA A 66 17.16 18.55 11.00
C ALA A 66 16.19 17.56 11.66
N PRO A 67 16.65 16.39 12.14
CA PRO A 67 15.77 15.42 12.76
C PRO A 67 15.07 16.04 13.98
N ASP A 68 13.74 16.15 13.90
CA ASP A 68 12.92 16.64 14.99
C ASP A 68 12.93 15.60 16.13
N PRO A 69 13.17 15.98 17.39
CA PRO A 69 12.95 15.08 18.53
C PRO A 69 11.60 14.35 18.50
N ALA A 70 10.55 14.97 17.96
CA ALA A 70 9.24 14.34 17.76
C ALA A 70 9.27 13.17 16.75
N ASP A 71 10.19 13.18 15.77
CA ASP A 71 10.37 12.09 14.81
C ASP A 71 11.00 10.86 15.47
N ALA A 72 11.90 11.06 16.45
CA ALA A 72 12.54 9.97 17.17
C ALA A 72 11.54 9.22 18.07
N GLU A 73 10.64 9.96 18.73
CA GLU A 73 9.57 9.38 19.53
C GLU A 73 8.53 8.65 18.66
N THR A 74 8.15 9.23 17.52
CA THR A 74 7.28 8.58 16.54
C THR A 74 7.90 7.26 16.04
N ALA A 75 9.20 7.26 15.77
CA ALA A 75 9.91 6.03 15.38
C ALA A 75 9.93 4.98 16.50
N ALA A 76 10.13 5.38 17.76
CA ALA A 76 10.10 4.47 18.90
C ALA A 76 8.72 3.79 19.04
N TRP A 77 7.63 4.53 18.86
CA TRP A 77 6.28 3.96 18.88
C TRP A 77 6.00 3.04 17.69
N ALA A 78 6.52 3.34 16.50
CA ALA A 78 6.42 2.43 15.36
C ALA A 78 7.10 1.07 15.64
N LEU A 79 8.22 1.06 16.38
CA LEU A 79 8.85 -0.18 16.84
C LEU A 79 7.95 -0.93 17.85
N LEU A 80 7.30 -0.22 18.77
CA LEU A 80 6.38 -0.83 19.73
C LEU A 80 5.12 -1.40 19.08
N PHE A 81 4.61 -0.80 18.02
CA PHE A 81 3.48 -1.37 17.29
C PHE A 81 3.84 -2.67 16.58
N ALA A 82 5.07 -2.80 16.09
CA ALA A 82 5.57 -4.05 15.51
C ALA A 82 5.91 -5.10 16.58
N ASP A 83 6.40 -4.65 17.74
CA ASP A 83 6.86 -5.51 18.83
C ASP A 83 6.62 -4.84 20.20
N PRO A 84 5.42 -5.03 20.79
CA PRO A 84 5.03 -4.36 22.03
C PRO A 84 5.92 -4.69 23.24
N LEU A 85 6.65 -5.82 23.21
CA LEU A 85 7.48 -6.29 24.32
C LEU A 85 8.95 -5.85 24.22
N CYS A 86 9.34 -5.08 23.19
CA CYS A 86 10.74 -4.76 22.95
C CYS A 86 11.40 -3.98 24.09
N GLU A 87 10.68 -3.06 24.76
CA GLU A 87 11.20 -2.34 25.94
C GLU A 87 11.47 -3.30 27.10
N LEU A 88 10.57 -4.26 27.32
CA LEU A 88 10.70 -5.27 28.37
C LEU A 88 11.89 -6.19 28.11
N ARG A 89 12.20 -6.54 26.86
CA ARG A 89 13.43 -7.28 26.52
C ARG A 89 14.68 -6.48 26.85
N VAL A 90 14.70 -5.18 26.56
CA VAL A 90 15.84 -4.34 26.91
C VAL A 90 16.06 -4.31 28.43
N LEU A 91 14.99 -4.14 29.21
CA LEU A 91 15.07 -4.19 30.68
C LEU A 91 15.50 -5.57 31.18
N ALA A 92 14.95 -6.64 30.59
CA ALA A 92 15.26 -8.02 30.94
C ALA A 92 16.69 -8.43 30.59
N GLU A 93 17.34 -7.83 29.58
CA GLU A 93 18.69 -8.20 29.15
C GLU A 93 19.77 -7.23 29.65
N ALA A 94 19.56 -5.92 29.52
CA ALA A 94 20.54 -4.90 29.91
C ALA A 94 20.48 -4.54 31.41
N GLY A 95 19.32 -4.73 32.06
CA GLY A 95 19.10 -4.34 33.45
C GLY A 95 19.32 -2.83 33.71
N TRP A 96 19.50 -2.46 34.97
CA TRP A 96 19.69 -1.08 35.42
C TRP A 96 21.12 -0.87 35.95
N GLN A 97 22.13 -0.76 35.07
CA GLN A 97 23.51 -0.48 35.53
C GLN A 97 23.63 0.96 36.08
N GLY A 98 24.14 1.10 37.31
CA GLY A 98 24.22 2.37 38.05
C GLY A 98 25.09 3.42 37.37
N ALA A 99 24.63 4.67 37.38
CA ALA A 99 25.47 5.83 37.09
C ALA A 99 26.20 6.24 38.37
N ASP A 100 27.11 5.40 38.85
CA ASP A 100 28.05 5.77 39.91
C ASP A 100 29.47 5.58 39.37
N GLY A 101 30.00 6.65 38.77
CA GLY A 101 31.43 6.83 38.63
C GLY A 101 31.96 7.45 39.92
N GLY A 102 32.70 6.68 40.72
CA GLY A 102 33.43 7.26 41.87
C GLY A 102 33.96 6.30 42.92
N GLY A 103 35.02 5.56 42.58
CA GLY A 103 36.14 5.29 43.51
C GLY A 103 35.99 4.21 44.59
N GLY A 104 36.90 3.24 44.56
CA GLY A 104 37.33 2.48 45.74
C GLY A 104 37.10 0.97 45.62
N GLY A 105 38.19 0.23 45.45
CA GLY A 105 38.16 -1.22 45.37
C GLY A 105 37.61 -1.89 46.62
N GLY A 106 36.94 -3.02 46.42
CA GLY A 106 36.49 -3.92 47.47
C GLY A 106 35.71 -5.07 46.85
N TYR A 107 36.20 -6.29 47.01
CA TYR A 107 35.50 -7.52 46.65
C TYR A 107 34.08 -7.54 47.26
N GLY A 108 33.07 -7.82 46.43
CA GLY A 108 31.70 -8.17 46.83
C GLY A 108 30.94 -8.51 45.55
N GLY A 109 30.69 -9.78 45.21
CA GLY A 109 29.88 -10.71 46.00
C GLY A 109 28.43 -10.39 45.70
N GLY A 110 27.77 -11.20 44.85
CA GLY A 110 26.35 -11.06 44.57
C GLY A 110 25.57 -11.06 45.89
N GLY A 111 25.09 -9.89 46.29
CA GLY A 111 24.34 -9.72 47.51
C GLY A 111 22.91 -10.18 47.31
N GLU A 112 22.67 -11.47 47.55
CA GLU A 112 21.46 -11.81 48.30
C GLU A 112 21.51 -10.96 49.57
N ASP A 113 20.51 -10.10 49.78
CA ASP A 113 20.34 -9.40 51.05
C ASP A 113 20.20 -10.49 52.14
N PRO A 114 21.19 -10.65 53.04
CA PRO A 114 21.15 -11.70 54.06
C PRO A 114 20.02 -11.48 55.08
N PHE A 115 19.33 -10.35 55.00
CA PHE A 115 18.19 -9.97 55.83
C PHE A 115 16.88 -9.90 55.05
N ALA A 116 16.82 -10.38 53.81
CA ALA A 116 15.57 -10.53 53.08
C ALA A 116 14.67 -11.52 53.84
N MET A 117 13.73 -10.99 54.62
CA MET A 117 12.75 -11.76 55.37
C MET A 117 11.99 -12.68 54.39
N PRO A 118 11.89 -13.99 54.66
CA PRO A 118 11.07 -14.89 53.86
C PRO A 118 9.65 -14.33 53.70
N GLY A 119 9.25 -14.03 52.46
CA GLY A 119 7.94 -13.47 52.13
C GLY A 119 7.92 -12.00 51.67
N VAL A 120 9.04 -11.27 51.71
CA VAL A 120 9.12 -9.91 51.14
C VAL A 120 9.25 -9.99 49.62
N ARG A 121 8.27 -9.46 48.90
CA ARG A 121 8.22 -9.43 47.43
C ARG A 121 9.17 -8.36 46.89
N SER A 122 9.83 -8.64 45.76
CA SER A 122 10.61 -7.62 45.05
C SER A 122 9.70 -6.49 44.53
N ALA A 123 10.27 -5.29 44.38
CA ALA A 123 9.53 -4.14 43.90
C ALA A 123 8.92 -4.40 42.50
N GLY A 124 9.62 -5.13 41.63
CA GLY A 124 9.13 -5.56 40.32
C GLY A 124 8.01 -6.60 40.37
N ALA A 125 8.08 -7.58 41.27
CA ALA A 125 7.01 -8.57 41.45
C ALA A 125 5.69 -7.90 41.88
N ARG A 126 5.78 -6.82 42.68
CA ARG A 126 4.60 -6.00 43.04
C ARG A 126 4.01 -5.29 41.82
N VAL A 127 4.84 -4.74 40.92
CA VAL A 127 4.36 -4.07 39.69
C VAL A 127 3.65 -5.07 38.77
N LEU A 128 4.20 -6.26 38.59
CA LEU A 128 3.58 -7.30 37.75
C LEU A 128 2.24 -7.76 38.33
N GLN A 129 2.17 -7.92 39.66
CA GLN A 129 0.91 -8.23 40.32
C GLN A 129 -0.15 -7.13 40.15
N LEU A 130 0.26 -5.85 40.20
CA LEU A 130 -0.66 -4.73 39.93
C LEU A 130 -1.19 -4.78 38.50
N LEU A 131 -0.35 -5.15 37.53
CA LEU A 131 -0.76 -5.34 36.12
C LEU A 131 -1.79 -6.47 35.99
N GLU A 132 -1.52 -7.63 36.60
CA GLU A 132 -2.46 -8.77 36.64
C GLU A 132 -3.78 -8.44 37.34
N GLY A 133 -3.74 -7.50 38.29
CA GLY A 133 -4.91 -7.04 39.05
C GLY A 133 -5.72 -5.93 38.37
N LEU A 134 -5.29 -5.43 37.20
CA LEU A 134 -6.06 -4.42 36.48
C LEU A 134 -7.37 -5.00 35.95
N PRO A 135 -8.48 -4.24 36.00
CA PRO A 135 -9.74 -4.69 35.43
C PRO A 135 -9.58 -4.86 33.91
N PRO A 136 -9.89 -6.04 33.33
CA PRO A 136 -9.76 -6.28 31.89
C PRO A 136 -10.75 -5.46 31.06
N GLU A 137 -11.84 -5.00 31.68
CA GLU A 137 -12.87 -4.14 31.08
C GLU A 137 -13.15 -2.96 32.01
N PRO A 138 -12.34 -1.88 31.96
CA PRO A 138 -12.60 -0.69 32.75
C PRO A 138 -13.93 -0.04 32.34
N PRO A 139 -14.76 0.43 33.28
CA PRO A 139 -16.08 0.97 32.96
C PRO A 139 -15.97 2.23 32.11
N ARG A 140 -16.84 2.35 31.10
CA ARG A 140 -16.85 3.50 30.17
C ARG A 140 -17.08 4.85 30.86
N THR A 141 -17.80 4.87 31.99
CA THR A 141 -18.11 6.09 32.75
C THR A 141 -17.60 5.96 34.17
N GLY A 142 -17.18 7.09 34.77
CA GLY A 142 -16.62 7.11 36.12
C GLY A 142 -15.16 6.67 36.22
N ASP A 143 -14.57 6.18 35.12
CA ASP A 143 -13.13 5.92 34.98
C ASP A 143 -12.60 6.56 33.69
N GLU A 144 -11.60 7.44 33.82
CA GLU A 144 -10.92 8.08 32.69
C GLU A 144 -10.23 7.07 31.76
N LEU A 145 -9.67 5.99 32.31
CA LEU A 145 -9.04 4.93 31.50
C LEU A 145 -10.08 4.22 30.64
N GLY A 146 -11.21 3.85 31.23
CA GLY A 146 -12.31 3.22 30.50
C GLY A 146 -12.91 4.17 29.46
N ALA A 147 -13.09 5.45 29.81
CA ALA A 147 -13.57 6.46 28.87
C ALA A 147 -12.63 6.60 27.65
N LEU A 148 -11.32 6.68 27.86
CA LEU A 148 -10.33 6.77 26.78
C LEU A 148 -10.29 5.49 25.94
N LEU A 149 -10.21 4.31 26.55
CA LEU A 149 -10.19 3.05 25.81
C LEU A 149 -11.40 2.88 24.88
N HIS A 150 -12.58 3.31 25.32
CA HIS A 150 -13.77 3.28 24.47
C HIS A 150 -13.78 4.40 23.43
N GLY A 151 -13.34 5.60 23.81
CA GLY A 151 -13.25 6.76 22.92
C GLY A 151 -12.28 6.55 21.76
N THR A 152 -11.20 5.78 21.99
CA THR A 152 -10.15 5.53 21.00
C THR A 152 -10.27 4.17 20.30
N GLY A 153 -11.36 3.42 20.53
CA GLY A 153 -11.58 2.11 19.91
C GLY A 153 -10.73 0.95 20.45
N LEU A 154 -10.00 1.13 21.55
CA LEU A 154 -9.05 0.15 22.09
C LEU A 154 -9.68 -0.85 23.10
N ALA A 155 -10.87 -0.56 23.60
CA ALA A 155 -11.55 -1.39 24.60
C ALA A 155 -11.65 -2.89 24.21
N PRO A 156 -11.99 -3.28 22.96
CA PRO A 156 -12.10 -4.69 22.59
C PRO A 156 -10.78 -5.47 22.68
N GLY A 157 -9.64 -4.81 22.42
CA GLY A 157 -8.30 -5.43 22.44
C GLY A 157 -7.60 -5.35 23.79
N PHE A 158 -8.11 -4.53 24.72
CA PHE A 158 -7.41 -4.18 25.95
C PHE A 158 -7.17 -5.38 26.88
N ALA A 159 -8.17 -6.24 27.07
CA ALA A 159 -8.05 -7.43 27.92
C ALA A 159 -6.96 -8.39 27.41
N ALA A 160 -6.91 -8.64 26.09
CA ALA A 160 -5.90 -9.48 25.48
C ALA A 160 -4.49 -8.85 25.55
N ALA A 161 -4.40 -7.52 25.42
CA ALA A 161 -3.15 -6.77 25.57
C ALA A 161 -2.58 -6.84 26.99
N LEU A 162 -3.43 -6.68 28.01
CA LEU A 162 -3.04 -6.88 29.42
C LEU A 162 -2.50 -8.28 29.65
N ASP A 163 -3.29 -9.27 29.21
CA ASP A 163 -3.02 -10.67 29.44
C ASP A 163 -1.74 -11.17 28.77
N SER A 164 -1.55 -10.84 27.50
CA SER A 164 -0.34 -11.18 26.75
C SER A 164 0.91 -10.50 27.32
N THR A 165 0.80 -9.26 27.77
CA THR A 165 1.92 -8.53 28.38
C THR A 165 2.28 -9.14 29.74
N ALA A 166 1.30 -9.34 30.61
CA ALA A 166 1.51 -9.87 31.96
C ALA A 166 2.10 -11.27 31.96
N ARG A 167 1.66 -12.14 31.04
CA ARG A 167 2.16 -13.52 30.93
C ARG A 167 3.44 -13.67 30.10
N SER A 168 4.03 -12.58 29.62
CA SER A 168 5.25 -12.65 28.81
C SER A 168 6.48 -13.03 29.64
N ALA A 169 7.39 -13.79 29.05
CA ALA A 169 8.66 -14.14 29.69
C ALA A 169 9.53 -12.89 29.92
N GLU A 170 9.39 -11.90 29.02
CA GLU A 170 10.01 -10.59 29.08
C GLU A 170 9.58 -9.81 30.32
N ALA A 171 8.26 -9.72 30.57
CA ALA A 171 7.74 -9.05 31.76
C ALA A 171 8.23 -9.73 33.04
N ALA A 172 8.21 -11.06 33.10
CA ALA A 172 8.69 -11.83 34.25
C ALA A 172 10.19 -11.56 34.54
N ARG A 173 11.06 -11.67 33.52
CA ARG A 173 12.50 -11.42 33.68
C ARG A 173 12.81 -9.96 34.03
N ALA A 174 12.10 -9.00 33.44
CA ALA A 174 12.26 -7.59 33.77
C ALA A 174 11.82 -7.31 35.23
N ALA A 175 10.74 -7.95 35.69
CA ALA A 175 10.27 -7.87 37.08
C ALA A 175 11.26 -8.48 38.09
N GLU A 176 11.88 -9.61 37.77
CA GLU A 176 12.92 -10.24 38.62
C GLU A 176 14.12 -9.31 38.84
N ARG A 177 14.51 -8.54 37.80
CA ARG A 177 15.64 -7.60 37.87
C ARG A 177 15.31 -6.26 38.52
N ALA A 178 14.03 -5.91 38.62
CA ALA A 178 13.58 -4.67 39.26
C ALA A 178 13.50 -4.82 40.78
N THR A 179 14.67 -4.80 41.44
CA THR A 179 14.76 -5.04 42.90
C THR A 179 14.42 -3.81 43.75
N GLY A 180 14.58 -2.60 43.22
CA GLY A 180 14.33 -1.34 43.92
C GLY A 180 13.21 -0.48 43.32
N GLU A 181 12.78 0.53 44.07
CA GLU A 181 11.69 1.45 43.69
C GLU A 181 11.94 2.24 42.38
N PRO A 182 13.16 2.75 42.08
CA PRO A 182 13.42 3.39 40.80
C PRO A 182 13.24 2.44 39.60
N GLN A 183 13.71 1.19 39.73
CA GLN A 183 13.58 0.17 38.69
C GLN A 183 12.13 -0.26 38.50
N ALA A 184 11.37 -0.39 39.60
CA ALA A 184 9.95 -0.69 39.57
C ALA A 184 9.13 0.39 38.85
N ARG A 185 9.45 1.68 39.05
CA ARG A 185 8.80 2.78 38.30
C ARG A 185 9.07 2.71 36.80
N GLU A 186 10.32 2.41 36.38
CA GLU A 186 10.65 2.27 34.96
C GLU A 186 9.97 1.04 34.33
N LEU A 187 9.90 -0.08 35.07
CA LEU A 187 9.14 -1.26 34.67
C LEU A 187 7.65 -0.96 34.50
N ALA A 188 7.05 -0.21 35.42
CA ALA A 188 5.64 0.20 35.33
C ALA A 188 5.36 0.99 34.05
N THR A 189 6.23 1.94 33.68
CA THR A 189 6.11 2.68 32.42
C THR A 189 6.27 1.78 31.19
N ALA A 190 7.25 0.87 31.20
CA ALA A 190 7.46 -0.06 30.08
C ALA A 190 6.29 -1.03 29.88
N LEU A 191 5.70 -1.55 30.98
CA LEU A 191 4.51 -2.39 30.93
C LEU A 191 3.29 -1.62 30.42
N ALA A 192 3.09 -0.39 30.90
CA ALA A 192 2.01 0.48 30.41
C ALA A 192 2.13 0.73 28.90
N ARG A 193 3.34 1.06 28.41
CA ARG A 193 3.62 1.25 26.98
C ARG A 193 3.41 -0.03 26.17
N ALA A 194 3.83 -1.18 26.69
CA ALA A 194 3.61 -2.47 26.04
C ALA A 194 2.12 -2.81 25.87
N VAL A 195 1.31 -2.61 26.93
CA VAL A 195 -0.15 -2.82 26.87
C VAL A 195 -0.80 -1.87 25.88
N THR A 196 -0.48 -0.56 25.95
CA THR A 196 -1.03 0.44 25.01
C THR A 196 -0.64 0.13 23.56
N ALA A 197 0.62 -0.24 23.32
CA ALA A 197 1.09 -0.61 21.98
C ALA A 197 0.43 -1.88 21.46
N ALA A 198 0.26 -2.91 22.29
CA ALA A 198 -0.42 -4.15 21.91
C ALA A 198 -1.91 -3.91 21.61
N ALA A 199 -2.60 -3.07 22.39
CA ALA A 199 -3.99 -2.72 22.12
C ALA A 199 -4.14 -1.93 20.81
N LEU A 200 -3.24 -0.97 20.54
CA LEU A 200 -3.21 -0.21 19.28
C LEU A 200 -2.90 -1.09 18.08
N ALA A 201 -1.91 -1.98 18.20
CA ALA A 201 -1.55 -2.92 17.13
C ALA A 201 -2.70 -3.90 16.81
N ALA A 202 -3.44 -4.34 17.82
CA ALA A 202 -4.61 -5.20 17.64
C ALA A 202 -5.79 -4.46 16.99
N ALA A 203 -6.01 -3.18 17.31
CA ALA A 203 -7.06 -2.36 16.73
C ALA A 203 -6.76 -1.94 15.27
N GLY A 204 -5.48 -1.77 14.91
CA GLY A 204 -5.07 -1.51 13.52
C GLY A 204 -5.69 -0.23 12.96
N GLU A 205 -6.33 -0.33 11.79
CA GLU A 205 -6.97 0.82 11.12
C GLU A 205 -8.22 1.35 11.84
N GLU A 206 -8.80 0.56 12.76
CA GLU A 206 -9.98 0.94 13.55
C GLU A 206 -9.63 1.77 14.79
N ALA A 207 -8.34 1.95 15.09
CA ALA A 207 -7.89 2.77 16.22
C ALA A 207 -8.04 4.27 15.91
N ASP A 208 -8.83 4.98 16.72
CA ASP A 208 -8.95 6.44 16.68
C ASP A 208 -8.23 7.07 17.88
N CYS A 209 -6.90 6.99 17.88
CA CYS A 209 -6.08 7.38 19.02
C CYS A 209 -4.98 8.35 18.60
N THR A 210 -5.03 9.58 19.10
CA THR A 210 -3.96 10.55 18.91
C THR A 210 -2.73 10.20 19.76
N GLY A 211 -1.58 10.80 19.42
CA GLY A 211 -0.38 10.69 20.25
C GLY A 211 -0.61 11.14 21.70
N ALA A 212 -1.34 12.23 21.91
CA ALA A 212 -1.65 12.75 23.24
C ALA A 212 -2.55 11.80 24.06
N GLU A 213 -3.55 11.19 23.42
CA GLU A 213 -4.43 10.21 24.08
C GLU A 213 -3.71 8.90 24.40
N ARG A 214 -2.86 8.43 23.48
CA ARG A 214 -1.96 7.30 23.72
C ARG A 214 -1.05 7.56 24.92
N ASP A 215 -0.43 8.74 24.98
CA ASP A 215 0.46 9.09 26.08
C ASP A 215 -0.33 9.21 27.39
N ARG A 216 -1.55 9.73 27.33
CA ARG A 216 -2.47 9.76 28.49
C ARG A 216 -2.87 8.37 28.97
N LEU A 217 -3.12 7.42 28.06
CA LEU A 217 -3.36 6.02 28.40
C LEU A 217 -2.16 5.40 29.13
N VAL A 218 -0.94 5.67 28.64
CA VAL A 218 0.30 5.22 29.29
C VAL A 218 0.43 5.81 30.69
N GLU A 219 0.15 7.10 30.88
CA GLU A 219 0.18 7.75 32.19
C GLU A 219 -0.81 7.10 33.16
N LEU A 220 -2.06 6.90 32.73
CA LEU A 220 -3.12 6.32 33.55
C LEU A 220 -2.85 4.87 33.95
N LEU A 221 -2.22 4.09 33.06
CA LEU A 221 -1.77 2.73 33.36
C LEU A 221 -0.56 2.75 34.30
N THR A 222 0.45 3.58 34.02
CA THR A 222 1.65 3.71 34.86
C THR A 222 1.29 4.08 36.30
N ALA A 223 0.33 5.01 36.49
CA ALA A 223 -0.14 5.42 37.80
C ALA A 223 -0.80 4.26 38.58
N ARG A 224 -1.59 3.41 37.90
CA ARG A 224 -2.20 2.22 38.53
C ARG A 224 -1.17 1.13 38.88
N LEU A 225 -0.03 1.12 38.19
CA LEU A 225 1.08 0.21 38.43
C LEU A 225 2.05 0.71 39.52
N GLY A 226 1.73 1.81 40.21
CA GLY A 226 2.53 2.38 41.29
C GLY A 226 3.69 3.27 40.83
N GLY A 227 3.68 3.72 39.58
CA GLY A 227 4.62 4.70 39.05
C GLY A 227 4.12 6.14 39.23
N ASP A 228 5.05 7.07 39.43
CA ASP A 228 4.76 8.51 39.36
C ASP A 228 4.89 8.93 37.88
N GLY A 229 3.90 9.62 37.29
CA GLY A 229 3.82 9.96 35.86
C GLY A 229 4.93 10.85 35.27
N ARG A 230 6.06 11.00 35.98
CA ARG A 230 7.30 11.62 35.48
C ARG A 230 8.22 10.55 34.93
N VAL A 231 8.23 10.41 33.61
CA VAL A 231 9.02 9.46 32.81
C VAL A 231 10.51 9.47 33.18
N PRO A 232 11.05 8.49 33.95
CA PRO A 232 12.48 8.29 34.08
C PRO A 232 12.87 7.17 33.10
N GLY A 233 12.57 7.36 31.81
CA GLY A 233 12.77 6.35 30.75
C GLY A 233 13.91 6.67 29.78
N ALA A 234 14.75 7.65 30.10
CA ALA A 234 15.76 8.20 29.19
C ALA A 234 16.75 7.14 28.63
N ARG A 235 16.92 5.99 29.30
CA ARG A 235 17.86 4.94 28.92
C ARG A 235 17.28 3.95 27.92
N VAL A 236 16.11 3.37 28.21
CA VAL A 236 15.38 2.51 27.26
C VAL A 236 15.03 3.29 26.00
N ALA A 237 14.58 4.54 26.16
CA ALA A 237 14.32 5.45 25.03
C ALA A 237 15.57 5.71 24.17
N ALA A 238 16.77 5.81 24.77
CA ALA A 238 18.02 6.01 24.01
C ALA A 238 18.47 4.75 23.26
N VAL A 239 18.33 3.56 23.85
CA VAL A 239 18.66 2.28 23.21
C VAL A 239 17.69 2.00 22.07
N LEU A 240 16.39 2.12 22.33
CA LEU A 240 15.35 1.89 21.34
C LEU A 240 15.30 2.99 20.29
N GLY A 241 15.57 4.26 20.62
CA GLY A 241 15.68 5.32 19.62
C GLY A 241 16.72 5.01 18.54
N ARG A 242 17.90 4.49 18.94
CA ARG A 242 18.95 4.07 17.99
C ARG A 242 18.55 2.85 17.15
N LEU A 243 17.79 1.93 17.70
CA LEU A 243 17.28 0.75 16.99
C LEU A 243 16.10 1.10 16.08
N ALA A 244 15.16 1.91 16.54
CA ALA A 244 14.03 2.43 15.79
C ALA A 244 14.46 3.28 14.59
N LEU A 245 15.49 4.11 14.74
CA LEU A 245 16.11 4.83 13.61
C LEU A 245 16.67 3.89 12.51
N ARG A 246 16.97 2.64 12.84
CA ARG A 246 17.46 1.61 11.89
C ARG A 246 16.39 0.63 11.42
N ALA A 247 15.38 0.38 12.26
CA ALA A 247 14.32 -0.59 12.02
C ALA A 247 13.06 0.02 11.40
N THR A 248 12.79 1.30 11.67
CA THR A 248 11.68 2.02 11.06
C THR A 248 12.07 2.47 9.66
N THR A 249 11.24 2.11 8.69
CA THR A 249 11.39 2.61 7.34
C THR A 249 10.86 4.03 7.22
N GLN A 250 10.15 4.60 8.21
CA GLN A 250 9.46 5.89 8.08
C GLN A 250 10.37 7.09 7.72
N PRO A 251 11.55 7.30 8.32
CA PRO A 251 12.46 8.36 7.88
C PRO A 251 13.00 8.11 6.47
N LEU A 252 13.28 6.85 6.14
CA LEU A 252 13.68 6.41 4.81
C LEU A 252 12.53 6.53 3.80
N LEU A 253 11.28 6.29 4.20
CA LEU A 253 10.06 6.41 3.42
C LEU A 253 9.72 7.87 3.22
N ASN A 254 9.94 8.76 4.19
CA ASN A 254 9.80 10.21 4.01
C ASN A 254 10.85 10.72 3.01
N ALA A 255 12.11 10.30 3.14
CA ALA A 255 13.19 10.64 2.21
C ALA A 255 13.00 10.00 0.82
N ARG A 256 12.44 8.78 0.75
CA ARG A 256 12.15 8.05 -0.49
C ARG A 256 10.74 8.32 -1.02
N ARG A 257 9.86 9.01 -0.29
CA ARG A 257 8.47 9.29 -0.68
C ARG A 257 8.47 10.03 -2.00
N GLY A 258 9.38 10.99 -2.14
CA GLY A 258 9.62 11.67 -3.40
C GLY A 258 9.93 10.71 -4.56
N SER A 259 10.84 9.75 -4.35
CA SER A 259 11.23 8.76 -5.37
C SER A 259 10.16 7.69 -5.63
N LEU A 260 9.40 7.28 -4.62
CA LEU A 260 8.31 6.29 -4.70
C LEU A 260 7.08 6.90 -5.39
N THR A 261 6.72 8.13 -5.03
CA THR A 261 5.71 8.92 -5.72
C THR A 261 6.15 9.13 -7.18
N VAL A 262 7.35 9.64 -7.47
CA VAL A 262 7.78 9.84 -8.86
C VAL A 262 7.87 8.55 -9.69
N GLY A 263 8.15 7.40 -9.08
CA GLY A 263 8.23 6.10 -9.76
C GLY A 263 6.89 5.42 -10.03
N ALA A 264 5.91 5.52 -9.12
CA ALA A 264 4.59 4.89 -9.25
C ALA A 264 3.49 5.83 -9.80
N THR A 265 3.69 7.15 -9.73
CA THR A 265 2.72 8.17 -10.17
C THR A 265 2.40 8.19 -11.67
N PRO A 266 3.29 7.83 -12.63
CA PRO A 266 2.96 7.97 -14.04
C PRO A 266 1.74 7.12 -14.46
N VAL A 267 1.69 5.85 -14.06
CA VAL A 267 0.61 4.93 -14.47
C VAL A 267 -0.73 5.28 -13.83
N LEU A 268 -0.75 5.45 -12.50
CA LEU A 268 -1.97 5.85 -11.80
C LEU A 268 -2.41 7.26 -12.19
N GLY A 269 -1.45 8.18 -12.38
CA GLY A 269 -1.69 9.54 -12.82
C GLY A 269 -2.28 9.59 -14.23
N ASP A 270 -1.79 8.77 -15.16
CA ASP A 270 -2.34 8.66 -16.52
C ASP A 270 -3.79 8.19 -16.49
N ILE A 271 -4.10 7.17 -15.70
CA ILE A 271 -5.47 6.66 -15.53
C ILE A 271 -6.36 7.77 -14.96
N LEU A 272 -5.97 8.42 -13.85
CA LEU A 272 -6.77 9.48 -13.23
C LEU A 272 -6.94 10.70 -14.16
N ARG A 273 -5.88 11.08 -14.88
CA ARG A 273 -5.94 12.18 -15.87
C ARG A 273 -6.84 11.81 -17.05
N TYR A 274 -6.78 10.59 -17.55
CA TYR A 274 -7.66 10.12 -18.60
C TYR A 274 -9.12 10.11 -18.13
N GLN A 275 -9.41 9.55 -16.97
CA GLN A 275 -10.77 9.49 -16.43
C GLN A 275 -11.37 10.90 -16.22
N SER A 276 -10.54 11.87 -15.78
CA SER A 276 -11.00 13.25 -15.56
C SER A 276 -10.99 14.14 -16.82
N ARG A 277 -10.09 13.89 -17.78
CA ARG A 277 -9.79 14.78 -18.92
C ARG A 277 -9.49 14.02 -20.23
N GLY A 278 -10.08 12.85 -20.41
CA GLY A 278 -9.75 11.94 -21.53
C GLY A 278 -10.31 12.32 -22.89
N ARG A 279 -11.16 13.36 -22.98
CA ARG A 279 -11.79 13.77 -24.25
C ARG A 279 -10.76 14.07 -25.33
N GLU A 280 -9.74 14.86 -25.01
CA GLU A 280 -8.71 15.26 -25.99
C GLU A 280 -7.89 14.06 -26.49
N LEU A 281 -7.63 13.07 -25.62
CA LEU A 281 -7.00 11.82 -26.03
C LEU A 281 -7.90 11.06 -27.00
N ARG A 282 -9.20 10.93 -26.70
CA ARG A 282 -10.15 10.26 -27.59
C ARG A 282 -10.26 10.97 -28.93
N GLU A 283 -10.33 12.30 -28.96
CA GLU A 283 -10.33 13.08 -30.21
C GLU A 283 -9.06 12.81 -31.04
N PHE A 284 -7.89 12.80 -30.39
CA PHE A 284 -6.62 12.47 -31.05
C PHE A 284 -6.55 11.02 -31.59
N LEU A 285 -7.07 10.06 -30.82
CA LEU A 285 -7.20 8.67 -31.28
C LEU A 285 -8.15 8.57 -32.47
N HIS A 286 -9.30 9.26 -32.42
CA HIS A 286 -10.26 9.31 -33.51
C HIS A 286 -9.59 9.79 -34.81
N GLU A 287 -8.90 10.93 -34.76
CA GLU A 287 -8.16 11.50 -35.89
C GLU A 287 -7.11 10.52 -36.42
N SER A 288 -6.37 9.84 -35.53
CA SER A 288 -5.35 8.85 -35.91
C SER A 288 -5.93 7.61 -36.60
N ILE A 289 -7.15 7.21 -36.23
CA ILE A 289 -7.84 6.07 -36.84
C ILE A 289 -8.29 6.45 -38.25
N ILE A 290 -8.99 7.59 -38.40
CA ILE A 290 -9.61 7.98 -39.68
C ILE A 290 -8.64 8.56 -40.72
N ALA A 291 -7.41 8.93 -40.31
CA ALA A 291 -6.40 9.49 -41.20
C ALA A 291 -6.00 8.55 -42.35
N GLU A 292 -6.09 7.24 -42.12
CA GLU A 292 -5.82 6.21 -43.14
C GLU A 292 -7.04 5.32 -43.29
N PRO A 293 -7.97 5.67 -44.20
CA PRO A 293 -9.22 4.95 -44.37
C PRO A 293 -8.96 3.55 -44.93
N GLY A 294 -9.37 2.54 -44.17
CA GLY A 294 -9.26 1.13 -44.51
C GLY A 294 -9.64 0.25 -43.31
N PRO A 295 -9.89 -1.06 -43.52
CA PRO A 295 -10.22 -1.96 -42.43
C PRO A 295 -9.06 -2.04 -41.43
N THR A 296 -9.32 -1.58 -40.21
CA THR A 296 -8.34 -1.34 -39.16
C THR A 296 -8.67 -2.18 -37.92
N VAL A 297 -7.68 -2.95 -37.49
CA VAL A 297 -7.67 -3.64 -36.21
C VAL A 297 -7.04 -2.73 -35.16
N LEU A 298 -7.82 -2.34 -34.17
CA LEU A 298 -7.39 -1.48 -33.08
C LEU A 298 -6.87 -2.34 -31.94
N ILE A 299 -5.62 -2.16 -31.51
CA ILE A 299 -5.03 -2.92 -30.41
C ILE A 299 -4.74 -1.99 -29.25
N GLY A 300 -5.53 -2.10 -28.18
CA GLY A 300 -5.38 -1.31 -26.96
C GLY A 300 -4.75 -2.11 -25.82
N HIS A 301 -3.57 -1.71 -25.36
CA HIS A 301 -2.95 -2.28 -24.16
C HIS A 301 -3.32 -1.44 -22.93
N SER A 302 -3.69 -2.05 -21.80
CA SER A 302 -3.96 -1.33 -20.54
C SER A 302 -4.88 -0.10 -20.75
N LEU A 303 -4.50 1.11 -20.34
CA LEU A 303 -5.30 2.35 -20.56
C LEU A 303 -5.64 2.62 -22.03
N GLY A 304 -4.81 2.18 -22.98
CA GLY A 304 -5.08 2.32 -24.41
C GLY A 304 -6.32 1.52 -24.80
N GLY A 305 -6.55 0.38 -24.14
CA GLY A 305 -7.79 -0.38 -24.24
C GLY A 305 -8.99 0.38 -23.68
N ILE A 306 -8.85 1.04 -22.52
CA ILE A 306 -9.91 1.89 -21.96
C ILE A 306 -10.27 3.02 -22.93
N ALA A 307 -9.26 3.74 -23.42
CA ALA A 307 -9.46 4.88 -24.30
C ALA A 307 -10.16 4.49 -25.61
N LEU A 308 -9.80 3.33 -26.19
CA LEU A 308 -10.45 2.80 -27.39
C LEU A 308 -11.88 2.33 -27.13
N VAL A 309 -12.15 1.62 -26.03
CA VAL A 309 -13.53 1.22 -25.66
C VAL A 309 -14.40 2.45 -25.50
N ASP A 310 -13.95 3.46 -24.75
CA ASP A 310 -14.71 4.68 -24.53
C ASP A 310 -14.97 5.44 -25.84
N LEU A 311 -13.93 5.60 -26.66
CA LEU A 311 -14.01 6.24 -27.97
C LEU A 311 -15.09 5.58 -28.84
N LEU A 312 -14.95 4.27 -29.06
CA LEU A 312 -15.82 3.49 -29.94
C LEU A 312 -17.26 3.50 -29.45
N THR A 313 -17.47 3.34 -28.14
CA THR A 313 -18.81 3.36 -27.56
C THR A 313 -19.45 4.74 -27.66
N LEU A 314 -18.73 5.81 -27.32
CA LEU A 314 -19.28 7.18 -27.42
C LEU A 314 -19.63 7.54 -28.86
N ALA A 315 -18.80 7.15 -29.83
CA ALA A 315 -19.05 7.40 -31.25
C ALA A 315 -20.30 6.62 -31.73
N ALA A 316 -20.35 5.32 -31.44
CA ALA A 316 -21.48 4.47 -31.79
C ALA A 316 -22.80 4.90 -31.11
N ALA A 317 -22.75 5.40 -29.88
CA ALA A 317 -23.93 5.92 -29.17
C ALA A 317 -24.53 7.18 -29.83
N ARG A 318 -23.74 7.93 -30.58
CA ARG A 318 -24.21 9.07 -31.40
C ARG A 318 -24.67 8.67 -32.81
N GLY A 319 -24.60 7.38 -33.15
CA GLY A 319 -24.84 6.91 -34.51
C GLY A 319 -23.66 7.14 -35.47
N GLU A 320 -22.49 7.51 -34.95
CA GLU A 320 -21.27 7.80 -35.70
C GLU A 320 -20.27 6.64 -35.50
N ALA A 321 -20.46 5.50 -36.16
CA ALA A 321 -19.44 4.44 -36.11
C ALA A 321 -18.08 5.00 -36.58
N VAL A 322 -16.99 4.67 -35.88
CA VAL A 322 -15.65 5.14 -36.27
C VAL A 322 -15.26 4.45 -37.58
N PRO A 323 -15.11 5.18 -38.70
CA PRO A 323 -14.88 4.55 -39.99
C PRO A 323 -13.62 3.68 -40.01
N GLY A 324 -13.76 2.45 -40.51
CA GLY A 324 -12.66 1.49 -40.62
C GLY A 324 -12.30 0.74 -39.34
N ALA A 325 -12.94 1.01 -38.19
CA ALA A 325 -12.70 0.24 -36.97
C ALA A 325 -13.48 -1.09 -36.99
N GLU A 326 -12.86 -2.16 -37.50
CA GLU A 326 -13.52 -3.46 -37.73
C GLU A 326 -13.42 -4.42 -36.52
N LEU A 327 -12.29 -4.36 -35.81
CA LEU A 327 -11.99 -5.22 -34.67
C LEU A 327 -11.25 -4.43 -33.60
N LEU A 328 -11.75 -4.50 -32.36
CA LEU A 328 -11.05 -4.06 -31.16
C LEU A 328 -10.39 -5.26 -30.48
N VAL A 329 -9.09 -5.18 -30.25
CA VAL A 329 -8.33 -6.11 -29.42
C VAL A 329 -7.86 -5.37 -28.17
N THR A 330 -8.39 -5.71 -27.00
CA THR A 330 -7.85 -5.21 -25.73
C THR A 330 -6.91 -6.24 -25.13
N VAL A 331 -5.77 -5.78 -24.59
CA VAL A 331 -4.76 -6.66 -23.97
C VAL A 331 -4.45 -6.12 -22.57
N GLY A 332 -4.66 -6.91 -21.53
CA GLY A 332 -4.42 -6.49 -20.14
C GLY A 332 -5.16 -5.20 -19.78
N SER A 333 -6.41 -5.06 -20.23
CA SER A 333 -7.19 -3.82 -20.11
C SER A 333 -8.09 -3.81 -18.87
N GLN A 334 -8.27 -2.62 -18.30
CA GLN A 334 -9.14 -2.38 -17.15
C GLN A 334 -10.58 -1.98 -17.57
N ALA A 335 -10.86 -1.87 -18.88
CA ALA A 335 -12.13 -1.37 -19.39
C ALA A 335 -13.37 -2.12 -18.83
N PRO A 336 -13.38 -3.46 -18.75
CA PRO A 336 -14.53 -4.18 -18.18
C PRO A 336 -14.77 -3.87 -16.70
N PHE A 337 -13.69 -3.75 -15.92
CA PHE A 337 -13.78 -3.42 -14.49
C PHE A 337 -14.23 -1.98 -14.26
N LEU A 338 -13.75 -1.03 -15.07
CA LEU A 338 -14.23 0.35 -15.00
C LEU A 338 -15.72 0.43 -15.38
N TYR A 339 -16.20 -0.39 -16.31
CA TYR A 339 -17.64 -0.47 -16.59
C TYR A 339 -18.41 -0.99 -15.38
N GLU A 340 -17.93 -2.07 -14.73
CA GLU A 340 -18.57 -2.64 -13.53
C GLU A 340 -18.65 -1.65 -12.37
N LEU A 341 -17.61 -0.82 -12.19
CA LEU A 341 -17.57 0.23 -11.17
C LEU A 341 -18.38 1.50 -11.51
N GLY A 342 -18.91 1.62 -12.74
CA GLY A 342 -19.51 2.87 -13.22
C GLY A 342 -18.50 4.00 -13.41
N ALA A 343 -17.24 3.63 -13.65
CA ALA A 343 -16.15 4.55 -13.92
C ALA A 343 -15.83 4.68 -15.41
N LEU A 344 -16.28 3.77 -16.28
CA LEU A 344 -16.06 3.88 -17.73
C LEU A 344 -16.79 5.12 -18.27
N THR A 345 -16.09 6.01 -18.99
CA THR A 345 -16.69 7.30 -19.41
C THR A 345 -17.90 7.10 -20.32
N ALA A 346 -17.88 6.06 -21.15
CA ALA A 346 -18.85 5.87 -22.21
C ALA A 346 -20.09 5.07 -21.81
N LEU A 347 -20.05 4.31 -20.71
CA LEU A 347 -21.14 3.40 -20.33
C LEU A 347 -21.32 3.32 -18.83
N GLU A 348 -22.59 3.38 -18.42
CA GLU A 348 -23.03 3.05 -17.07
C GLU A 348 -23.18 1.53 -16.89
N PRO A 349 -23.05 1.00 -15.65
CA PRO A 349 -23.27 -0.41 -15.38
C PRO A 349 -24.67 -0.87 -15.82
N GLY A 350 -24.74 -2.01 -16.50
CA GLY A 350 -25.97 -2.58 -17.04
C GLY A 350 -26.34 -2.10 -18.46
N ALA A 351 -25.66 -1.09 -18.99
CA ALA A 351 -25.85 -0.67 -20.37
C ALA A 351 -25.28 -1.69 -21.38
N LYS A 352 -26.00 -1.91 -22.48
CA LYS A 352 -25.52 -2.75 -23.60
C LYS A 352 -24.55 -1.97 -24.48
N LEU A 353 -23.65 -2.70 -25.16
CA LEU A 353 -22.81 -2.11 -26.21
C LEU A 353 -23.71 -1.58 -27.35
N PRO A 354 -23.54 -0.31 -27.79
CA PRO A 354 -24.37 0.27 -28.85
C PRO A 354 -24.17 -0.47 -30.19
N TYR A 355 -25.17 -0.40 -31.08
CA TYR A 355 -25.20 -1.16 -32.34
C TYR A 355 -23.93 -0.99 -33.20
N GLY A 356 -23.36 0.21 -33.27
CA GLY A 356 -22.15 0.51 -34.05
C GLY A 356 -20.81 0.14 -33.39
N PHE A 357 -20.80 -0.50 -32.20
CA PHE A 357 -19.57 -0.94 -31.56
C PHE A 357 -19.02 -2.19 -32.28
N PRO A 358 -17.70 -2.27 -32.57
CA PRO A 358 -17.12 -3.34 -33.37
C PRO A 358 -17.03 -4.67 -32.61
N ARG A 359 -16.57 -5.72 -33.30
CA ARG A 359 -16.18 -6.97 -32.63
C ARG A 359 -15.06 -6.68 -31.64
N TRP A 360 -15.08 -7.37 -30.51
CA TRP A 360 -14.17 -7.16 -29.40
C TRP A 360 -13.55 -8.47 -28.92
N LEU A 361 -12.26 -8.62 -29.17
CA LEU A 361 -11.40 -9.62 -28.57
C LEU A 361 -10.73 -9.03 -27.32
N ASN A 362 -11.06 -9.54 -26.14
CA ASN A 362 -10.40 -9.17 -24.90
C ASN A 362 -9.40 -10.25 -24.47
N VAL A 363 -8.14 -9.89 -24.32
CA VAL A 363 -7.05 -10.80 -23.96
C VAL A 363 -6.56 -10.50 -22.55
N TYR A 364 -6.50 -11.54 -21.71
CA TYR A 364 -6.13 -11.44 -20.30
C TYR A 364 -5.16 -12.54 -19.87
N ASP A 365 -4.49 -12.33 -18.74
CA ASP A 365 -3.71 -13.35 -18.01
C ASP A 365 -4.21 -13.32 -16.57
N ARG A 366 -4.50 -14.48 -15.98
CA ARG A 366 -5.05 -14.54 -14.60
C ARG A 366 -4.10 -13.99 -13.54
N HIS A 367 -2.80 -13.94 -13.81
CA HIS A 367 -1.82 -13.36 -12.90
C HIS A 367 -1.64 -11.86 -13.12
N ASP A 368 -2.22 -11.31 -14.18
CA ASP A 368 -2.24 -9.87 -14.41
C ASP A 368 -3.42 -9.26 -13.64
N VAL A 369 -3.12 -8.69 -12.47
CA VAL A 369 -4.13 -8.07 -11.60
C VAL A 369 -4.79 -6.83 -12.20
N LEU A 370 -4.32 -6.38 -13.37
CA LEU A 370 -4.90 -5.26 -14.12
C LEU A 370 -5.68 -5.71 -15.37
N ALA A 371 -5.84 -7.01 -15.59
CA ALA A 371 -6.59 -7.58 -16.71
C ALA A 371 -7.93 -8.16 -16.24
N TYR A 372 -9.03 -7.78 -16.89
CA TYR A 372 -10.38 -8.17 -16.49
C TYR A 372 -11.16 -8.77 -17.66
N LEU A 373 -12.15 -9.61 -17.36
CA LEU A 373 -13.00 -10.29 -18.35
C LEU A 373 -14.10 -9.35 -18.87
N ALA A 374 -14.30 -9.32 -20.18
CA ALA A 374 -15.33 -8.50 -20.83
C ALA A 374 -16.68 -9.24 -20.98
N GLY A 375 -16.65 -10.53 -21.32
CA GLY A 375 -17.84 -11.34 -21.59
C GLY A 375 -18.84 -11.39 -20.43
N PRO A 376 -18.42 -11.59 -19.16
CA PRO A 376 -19.34 -11.63 -18.02
C PRO A 376 -20.09 -10.32 -17.78
N VAL A 377 -19.49 -9.16 -18.13
CA VAL A 377 -20.11 -7.85 -17.93
C VAL A 377 -20.93 -7.37 -19.14
N PHE A 378 -20.80 -8.06 -20.28
CA PHE A 378 -21.64 -7.90 -21.48
C PHE A 378 -22.31 -9.22 -21.88
N PRO A 379 -23.20 -9.77 -21.04
CA PRO A 379 -23.73 -11.12 -21.22
C PRO A 379 -24.54 -11.27 -22.51
N GLY A 380 -24.20 -12.28 -23.30
CA GLY A 380 -24.91 -12.63 -24.53
C GLY A 380 -24.64 -11.71 -25.73
N ASP A 381 -23.71 -10.75 -25.62
CA ASP A 381 -23.29 -9.95 -26.78
C ASP A 381 -22.32 -10.77 -27.65
N PRO A 382 -22.70 -11.16 -28.89
CA PRO A 382 -21.89 -12.03 -29.72
C PRO A 382 -20.61 -11.35 -30.25
N ARG A 383 -20.48 -10.03 -30.08
CA ARG A 383 -19.29 -9.29 -30.49
C ARG A 383 -18.14 -9.48 -29.51
N VAL A 384 -18.41 -9.82 -28.25
CA VAL A 384 -17.40 -9.87 -27.18
C VAL A 384 -16.89 -11.29 -27.00
N SER A 385 -15.57 -11.46 -27.02
CA SER A 385 -14.93 -12.74 -26.71
C SER A 385 -13.70 -12.53 -25.81
N ASP A 386 -13.59 -13.34 -24.76
CA ASP A 386 -12.42 -13.36 -23.87
C ASP A 386 -11.44 -14.46 -24.27
N HIS A 387 -10.14 -14.17 -24.21
CA HIS A 387 -9.07 -15.14 -24.46
C HIS A 387 -8.00 -15.05 -23.37
N GLU A 388 -7.74 -16.18 -22.71
CA GLU A 388 -6.69 -16.31 -21.70
C GLU A 388 -5.35 -16.62 -22.38
N VAL A 389 -4.34 -15.81 -22.11
CA VAL A 389 -2.93 -16.19 -22.31
C VAL A 389 -2.27 -16.49 -20.97
N ARG A 390 -1.24 -17.33 -21.01
CA ARG A 390 -0.51 -17.76 -19.81
C ARG A 390 0.97 -17.42 -19.96
N SER A 391 1.35 -16.23 -19.51
CA SER A 391 2.75 -15.78 -19.53
C SER A 391 3.66 -16.57 -18.59
N ARG A 392 3.09 -17.26 -17.59
CA ARG A 392 3.80 -17.93 -16.50
C ARG A 392 4.73 -16.99 -15.71
N GLN A 393 4.35 -15.71 -15.65
CA GLN A 393 5.06 -14.68 -14.88
C GLN A 393 4.13 -14.15 -13.77
N PRO A 394 4.68 -13.77 -12.60
CA PRO A 394 3.91 -13.05 -11.60
C PRO A 394 3.72 -11.58 -12.00
N PHE A 395 2.75 -10.89 -11.37
CA PHE A 395 2.64 -9.44 -11.48
C PHE A 395 3.86 -8.74 -10.85
N PRO A 396 4.40 -7.65 -11.45
CA PRO A 396 3.92 -6.94 -12.64
C PRO A 396 4.48 -7.45 -13.98
N ALA A 397 5.33 -8.48 -13.99
CA ALA A 397 6.01 -8.93 -15.20
C ALA A 397 5.04 -9.46 -16.27
N CYS A 398 4.00 -10.21 -15.87
CA CYS A 398 2.95 -10.72 -16.75
C CYS A 398 2.27 -9.63 -17.60
N HIS A 399 2.03 -8.44 -17.02
CA HIS A 399 1.33 -7.33 -17.67
C HIS A 399 2.04 -6.81 -18.93
N SER A 400 3.36 -7.01 -19.02
CA SER A 400 4.17 -6.66 -20.19
C SER A 400 4.55 -7.85 -21.07
N ALA A 401 4.27 -9.07 -20.61
CA ALA A 401 4.72 -10.31 -21.24
C ALA A 401 3.84 -10.78 -22.41
N TYR A 402 2.63 -10.23 -22.56
CA TYR A 402 1.68 -10.52 -23.64
C TYR A 402 2.34 -10.55 -25.02
N TRP A 403 3.16 -9.54 -25.31
CA TRP A 403 3.79 -9.33 -26.62
C TRP A 403 4.86 -10.37 -26.98
N LYS A 404 5.23 -11.23 -26.04
CA LYS A 404 6.13 -12.37 -26.25
C LYS A 404 5.38 -13.70 -26.39
N GLN A 405 4.06 -13.70 -26.26
CA GLN A 405 3.24 -14.91 -26.35
C GLN A 405 2.80 -15.12 -27.80
N ASP A 406 3.18 -16.24 -28.40
CA ASP A 406 2.69 -16.59 -29.74
C ASP A 406 1.17 -16.79 -29.77
N SER A 407 0.58 -17.29 -28.67
CA SER A 407 -0.87 -17.47 -28.53
C SER A 407 -1.67 -16.18 -28.65
N LEU A 408 -1.11 -15.03 -28.25
CA LEU A 408 -1.74 -13.72 -28.48
C LEU A 408 -1.94 -13.47 -29.98
N TYR A 409 -0.86 -13.65 -30.76
CA TYR A 409 -0.87 -13.33 -32.17
C TYR A 409 -1.66 -14.36 -33.00
N GLU A 410 -1.61 -15.64 -32.63
CA GLU A 410 -2.47 -16.69 -33.19
C GLU A 410 -3.95 -16.37 -32.98
N ARG A 411 -4.32 -15.90 -31.79
CA ARG A 411 -5.71 -15.50 -31.52
C ARG A 411 -6.12 -14.25 -32.28
N ILE A 412 -5.22 -13.27 -32.45
CA ILE A 412 -5.48 -12.09 -33.29
C ILE A 412 -5.73 -12.51 -34.74
N GLU A 413 -4.91 -13.40 -35.29
CA GLU A 413 -5.09 -13.96 -36.63
C GLU A 413 -6.44 -14.67 -36.80
N GLN A 414 -6.81 -15.51 -35.83
CA GLN A 414 -8.12 -16.14 -35.82
C GLN A 414 -9.26 -15.10 -35.81
N ALA A 415 -9.17 -14.08 -34.95
CA ALA A 415 -10.21 -13.05 -34.85
C ALA A 415 -10.34 -12.18 -36.11
N VAL A 416 -9.21 -11.89 -36.78
CA VAL A 416 -9.17 -11.19 -38.08
C VAL A 416 -9.87 -12.02 -39.15
N ALA A 417 -9.57 -13.33 -39.22
CA ALA A 417 -10.21 -14.24 -40.17
C ALA A 417 -11.72 -14.38 -39.90
N GLU A 418 -12.12 -14.54 -38.64
CA GLU A 418 -13.54 -14.62 -38.25
C GLU A 418 -14.31 -13.33 -38.56
N ALA A 419 -13.64 -12.18 -38.55
CA ALA A 419 -14.21 -10.88 -38.88
C ALA A 419 -14.17 -10.56 -40.39
N GLU A 420 -13.64 -11.46 -41.22
CA GLU A 420 -13.54 -11.31 -42.68
C GLU A 420 -12.78 -10.05 -43.12
N ILE A 421 -11.78 -9.64 -42.32
CA ILE A 421 -10.98 -8.43 -42.57
C ILE A 421 -9.86 -8.75 -43.58
N GLY A 422 -9.87 -8.09 -44.74
CA GLY A 422 -8.90 -8.22 -45.84
C GLY A 422 -7.83 -7.13 -45.94
#